data_AF-A0A8T6NS15-F1
#
_entry.id   AF-A0A8T6NS15-F1
#
_cell.length_a   1.000
_cell.length_b   1.000
_cell.length_c   1.000
_cell.angle_alpha   90.00
_cell.angle_beta   90.00
_cell.angle_gamma   90.00
#
_symmetry.space_group_name_H-M   'P 1'
#
loop_
_entity.id
_entity.type
_entity.pdbx_description
1 polymer ?
#
loop_
_entity_poly.entity_id
_entity_poly.type
_entity_poly.pdbx_seq_one_letter_code
_entity_poly.pdbx_strand_id
1 'polypeptide(L)' 'FASHRAETVAWLAAQPEEVWDRPARSSIFGPTTFRELVHFITEHDRTHYHQMRDAVDCAREAASTLRITPCPD' A
#
# COMPACT_ATOMS: atom_id res chain seq x y z
N PHE A 1 -0.62 -10.14 8.08
CA PHE A 1 -0.95 -8.81 7.57
C PHE A 1 -1.96 -8.09 8.46
N ALA A 2 -3.21 -8.57 8.58
CA ALA A 2 -4.26 -7.87 9.31
C ALA A 2 -3.91 -7.50 10.77
N SER A 3 -3.32 -8.40 11.54
CA SER A 3 -2.88 -8.13 12.92
C SER A 3 -1.82 -7.02 12.99
N HIS A 4 -0.73 -7.14 12.23
CA HIS A 4 0.32 -6.11 12.18
C HIS A 4 -0.17 -4.77 11.64
N ARG A 5 -1.15 -4.76 10.73
CA ARG A 5 -1.77 -3.51 10.28
C ARG A 5 -2.56 -2.86 11.41
N ALA A 6 -3.33 -3.63 12.17
CA ALA A 6 -4.06 -3.11 13.33
C ALA A 6 -3.10 -2.56 14.39
N GLU A 7 -2.02 -3.27 14.70
CA GLU A 7 -0.96 -2.81 15.62
C GLU A 7 -0.32 -1.51 15.13
N THR A 8 0.00 -1.42 13.84
CA THR A 8 0.62 -0.23 13.24
C THR A 8 -0.34 0.96 13.28
N VAL A 9 -1.61 0.77 12.94
CA VAL A 9 -2.62 1.85 12.99
C VAL A 9 -2.84 2.32 14.42
N ALA A 10 -2.91 1.40 15.39
CA ALA A 10 -3.03 1.76 16.80
C ALA A 10 -1.81 2.56 17.28
N TRP A 11 -0.60 2.14 16.90
CA TRP A 11 0.62 2.87 17.22
C TRP A 11 0.66 4.25 16.56
N LEU A 12 0.29 4.38 15.28
CA LEU A 12 0.21 5.65 14.56
C LEU A 12 -0.79 6.62 15.21
N ALA A 13 -1.95 6.12 15.63
CA ALA A 13 -2.99 6.92 16.29
C ALA A 13 -2.55 7.46 17.67
N ALA A 14 -1.56 6.82 18.31
CA ALA A 14 -1.03 7.24 19.61
C ALA A 14 0.13 8.25 19.49
N GLN A 15 0.54 8.64 18.29
CA GLN A 15 1.67 9.56 18.10
C GLN A 15 1.28 11.03 18.40
N PRO A 16 2.15 11.81 19.09
CA PRO A 16 1.94 13.25 19.26
C PRO A 16 1.82 14.01 17.93
N GLU A 17 1.11 15.13 17.88
CA GLU A 17 0.95 15.89 16.63
C GLU A 17 2.31 16.35 16.07
N GLU A 18 3.22 16.73 16.97
CA GLU A 18 4.51 17.33 16.61
C GLU A 18 5.44 16.33 15.90
N VAL A 19 5.23 15.02 16.08
CA VAL A 19 6.09 14.03 15.41
C VAL A 19 5.76 13.86 13.93
N TRP A 20 4.56 14.24 13.49
CA TRP A 20 4.15 14.09 12.09
C TRP A 20 4.99 14.95 11.14
N ASP A 21 5.33 16.16 11.55
CA ASP A 21 6.13 17.08 10.74
C ASP A 21 7.64 16.96 11.01
N ARG A 22 8.05 15.98 11.81
CA ARG A 22 9.46 15.72 12.10
C ARG A 22 10.21 15.33 10.81
N PRO A 23 11.33 16.01 10.48
CA PRO A 23 12.15 15.63 9.34
C PRO A 23 12.71 14.21 9.46
N ALA A 24 12.69 13.49 8.35
CA ALA A 24 13.21 12.14 8.18
C ALA A 24 14.01 12.05 6.87
N ARG A 25 14.75 10.96 6.71
CA ARG A 25 15.47 10.66 5.47
C ARG A 25 15.14 9.24 5.03
N SER A 26 14.50 9.14 3.86
CA SER A 26 14.27 7.87 3.16
C SER A 26 15.41 7.59 2.20
N SER A 27 15.82 6.32 2.08
CA SER A 27 16.76 5.87 1.05
C SER A 27 16.17 5.92 -0.36
N ILE A 28 14.83 5.93 -0.48
CA ILE A 28 14.11 5.92 -1.76
C ILE A 28 13.66 7.34 -2.12
N PHE A 29 13.09 8.07 -1.16
CA PHE A 29 12.45 9.38 -1.40
C PHE A 29 13.32 10.58 -1.02
N GLY A 30 14.47 10.36 -0.38
CA GLY A 30 15.34 11.44 0.08
C GLY A 30 14.80 12.14 1.33
N PRO A 31 15.03 13.46 1.51
CA PRO A 31 14.47 14.24 2.60
C PRO A 31 12.94 14.18 2.59
N THR A 32 12.33 13.91 3.75
CA THR A 32 10.88 13.74 3.90
C THR A 32 10.45 14.05 5.33
N THR A 33 9.18 13.88 5.67
CA THR A 33 8.64 13.92 7.04
C THR A 33 8.04 12.57 7.45
N PHE A 34 7.75 12.39 8.74
CA PHE A 34 7.02 11.20 9.19
C PHE A 34 5.63 11.10 8.53
N ARG A 35 4.92 12.22 8.38
CA ARG A 35 3.63 12.32 7.68
C ARG A 35 3.71 11.84 6.24
N GLU A 36 4.71 12.30 5.49
CA GLU A 36 4.93 11.89 4.12
C GLU A 36 5.26 10.39 4.02
N LEU A 37 6.11 9.86 4.91
CA LEU A 37 6.39 8.42 4.96
C LEU A 37 5.14 7.57 5.18
N VAL A 38 4.28 7.95 6.14
CA VAL A 38 3.02 7.23 6.40
C VAL A 38 2.06 7.34 5.23
N HIS A 39 2.02 8.50 4.56
CA HIS A 39 1.26 8.69 3.32
C HIS A 39 1.77 7.75 2.22
N PHE A 40 3.07 7.69 1.97
CA PHE A 40 3.66 6.80 0.96
C PHE A 40 3.35 5.32 1.22
N ILE A 41 3.45 4.86 2.48
CA ILE A 41 3.13 3.47 2.83
C ILE A 41 1.63 3.18 2.59
N THR A 42 0.76 4.14 2.89
CA THR A 42 -0.69 3.97 2.69
C THR A 42 -1.05 3.91 1.21
N GLU A 43 -0.46 4.76 0.38
CA GLU A 43 -0.68 4.74 -1.08
C GLU A 43 -0.08 3.51 -1.76
N HIS A 44 1.08 3.05 -1.29
CA HIS A 44 1.68 1.79 -1.71
C HIS A 44 0.72 0.61 -1.49
N ASP A 45 0.12 0.51 -0.30
CA ASP A 45 -0.82 -0.56 0.02
C ASP A 45 -2.08 -0.51 -0.84
N ARG A 46 -2.61 0.69 -1.13
CA ARG A 46 -3.75 0.87 -2.04
C ARG A 46 -3.42 0.42 -3.46
N THR A 47 -2.25 0.84 -3.96
CA THR A 47 -1.77 0.46 -5.29
C THR A 47 -1.69 -1.06 -5.43
N HIS A 48 -1.08 -1.73 -4.46
CA HIS A 48 -0.97 -3.18 -4.51
C HIS A 48 -2.29 -3.91 -4.27
N TYR A 49 -3.20 -3.34 -3.47
CA TYR A 49 -4.55 -3.88 -3.36
C TYR A 49 -5.28 -3.89 -4.71
N HIS A 50 -5.19 -2.80 -5.47
CA HIS A 50 -5.76 -2.72 -6.82
C HIS A 50 -5.11 -3.73 -7.77
N GLN A 51 -3.78 -3.78 -7.81
CA GLN A 51 -3.05 -4.76 -8.63
C GLN A 51 -3.43 -6.21 -8.28
N MET A 52 -3.57 -6.55 -7.00
CA MET A 52 -3.99 -7.89 -6.58
C MET A 52 -5.41 -8.21 -7.01
N ARG A 53 -6.34 -7.27 -6.86
CA ARG A 53 -7.73 -7.44 -7.32
C ARG A 53 -7.76 -7.67 -8.82
N ASP A 54 -7.10 -6.82 -9.58
CA ASP A 54 -7.12 -6.87 -11.04
C ASP A 54 -6.48 -8.19 -11.54
N ALA A 55 -5.40 -8.65 -10.90
CA ALA A 55 -4.79 -9.96 -11.19
C ALA A 55 -5.72 -11.15 -10.88
N VAL A 56 -6.47 -11.09 -9.78
CA VAL A 56 -7.44 -12.14 -9.41
C VAL A 56 -8.61 -12.17 -10.38
N ASP A 57 -9.14 -11.00 -10.76
CA ASP A 57 -10.25 -10.90 -11.70
C ASP A 57 -9.82 -11.40 -13.08
N CYS A 58 -8.62 -11.02 -13.53
CA CYS A 58 -8.01 -11.55 -14.74
C CYS A 58 -7.92 -13.09 -14.74
N ALA A 59 -7.43 -13.68 -13.65
CA ALA A 59 -7.29 -15.12 -13.52
C ALA A 59 -8.65 -15.84 -13.54
N ARG A 60 -9.69 -15.24 -12.93
CA ARG A 60 -11.06 -15.77 -12.94
C ARG A 60 -11.66 -15.76 -14.34
N GLU A 61 -11.49 -14.67 -15.07
CA GLU A 61 -11.97 -14.54 -16.45
C GLU A 61 -11.32 -15.57 -17.36
N ALA A 62 -9.99 -15.70 -17.32
CA ALA A 62 -9.25 -16.69 -18.09
C ALA A 62 -9.68 -18.13 -17.76
N ALA A 63 -9.90 -18.45 -16.48
CA ALA A 63 -10.38 -19.76 -16.05
C ALA A 63 -11.80 -20.07 -16.54
N SER A 64 -12.68 -19.06 -16.63
CA SER A 64 -14.06 -19.24 -17.08
C SER A 64 -14.21 -19.40 -18.59
N THR A 65 -13.25 -18.92 -19.39
CA THR A 65 -13.37 -18.83 -20.85
C THR A 65 -12.60 -19.90 -21.62
N LEU A 66 -11.81 -20.76 -20.95
CA LEU A 66 -10.94 -21.77 -21.59
C LEU A 66 -10.03 -21.17 -22.70
N ARG A 67 -9.78 -19.85 -22.62
CA ARG A 67 -8.92 -19.09 -23.53
C ARG A 67 -7.84 -18.43 -22.71
N ILE A 68 -6.59 -18.67 -23.09
CA ILE A 68 -5.43 -17.95 -22.59
C ILE A 68 -5.30 -16.66 -23.41
N THR A 69 -6.13 -15.65 -23.11
CA THR A 69 -5.87 -14.28 -23.57
C THR A 69 -5.25 -13.50 -22.41
N PRO A 70 -4.11 -12.81 -22.61
CA PRO A 70 -3.49 -12.01 -21.55
C PRO A 70 -4.37 -10.80 -21.23
N CYS A 71 -4.44 -10.43 -19.94
CA CYS A 71 -5.06 -9.15 -19.58
C CYS A 71 -4.27 -7.98 -20.16
N PRO A 72 -4.96 -6.93 -20.61
CA PRO A 72 -4.30 -5.69 -20.97
C PRO A 72 -3.70 -5.02 -19.71
N ASP A 73 -2.55 -4.37 -19.92
CA ASP A 73 -1.83 -3.56 -18.93
C ASP A 73 -2.61 -2.31 -18.50
#